data_AF-A0A249P9Z8-F1
#
_entry.id   AF-A0A249P9Z8-F1
#
_cell.length_a   1.000
_cell.length_b   1.000
_cell.length_c   1.000
_cell.angle_alpha   90.00
_cell.angle_beta   90.00
_cell.angle_gamma   90.00
#
_symmetry.space_group_name_H-M   'P 1'
#
loop_
_entity.id
_entity.type
_entity.pdbx_description
1 polymer ?
#
loop_
_entity_poly.entity_id
_entity_poly.type
_entity_poly.pdbx_seq_one_letter_code
_entity_poly.pdbx_strand_id
1 'polypeptide(L)'
;MKYLDPQQIIEWKERHGKPRRASDLVSQIAELAKTWEARPLGETFIGDHVVVRLATILEVFVRSMVGQMVDSSEEVFAERARLLVKDFKLDFIFADSVEKQKFSPGDIVAHAISLSSVDAIMKVLMTLLPDAKEELRTSHRRWTEDQDGFPLEPIIKDVDTTMRLLSGIFTSRHILVHELSGQRPYKDEDVAGFCGAAAEFIEACDWITVKHIEGTLPFTQMQMTIDAVQNLQAAEEEVAHLVATIREIPGINLRLLEESQAAWEEFSKRDALFFASFAEGGTLHPMLMAEWRQALAEERAESLQEFIESREGH
;
A
#
# COMPACT_ATOMS: atom_id res chain seq x y z
N MET A 1 0.16 -29.39 14.62
CA MET A 1 -1.02 -28.81 13.95
C MET A 1 -1.19 -27.40 14.50
N LYS A 2 -1.09 -26.35 13.69
CA LYS A 2 -1.25 -24.96 14.16
C LYS A 2 -2.73 -24.61 14.16
N TYR A 3 -3.26 -24.24 15.31
CA TYR A 3 -4.62 -23.71 15.45
C TYR A 3 -4.53 -22.18 15.39
N LEU A 4 -5.23 -21.54 14.46
CA LEU A 4 -5.44 -20.09 14.49
C LEU A 4 -6.74 -19.83 15.25
N ASP A 5 -6.76 -18.79 16.08
CA ASP A 5 -7.94 -18.37 16.81
C ASP A 5 -8.57 -17.16 16.06
N PRO A 6 -9.80 -17.28 15.52
CA PRO A 6 -10.49 -16.17 14.86
C PRO A 6 -10.57 -14.91 15.73
N GLN A 7 -10.75 -15.08 17.04
CA GLN A 7 -10.87 -13.95 17.96
C GLN A 7 -9.54 -13.17 18.05
N GLN A 8 -8.40 -13.87 18.01
CA GLN A 8 -7.09 -13.22 17.99
C GLN A 8 -6.86 -12.39 16.73
N ILE A 9 -7.36 -12.84 15.58
CA ILE A 9 -7.25 -12.11 14.31
C ILE A 9 -8.11 -10.84 14.36
N ILE A 10 -9.36 -10.96 14.83
CA ILE A 10 -10.28 -9.83 14.97
C ILE A 10 -9.68 -8.76 15.90
N GLU A 11 -9.26 -9.17 17.10
CA GLU A 11 -8.67 -8.24 18.06
C GLU A 11 -7.36 -7.64 17.56
N TRP A 12 -6.55 -8.41 16.81
CA TRP A 12 -5.34 -7.89 16.20
C TRP A 12 -5.67 -6.79 15.18
N LYS A 13 -6.67 -7.02 14.32
CA LYS A 13 -7.15 -6.07 13.31
C LYS A 13 -7.69 -4.80 13.95
N GLU A 14 -8.49 -4.92 15.01
CA GLU A 14 -8.99 -3.77 15.78
C GLU A 14 -7.85 -2.95 16.41
N ARG A 15 -6.82 -3.60 16.95
CA ARG A 15 -5.64 -2.91 17.52
C ARG A 15 -4.75 -2.27 16.46
N HIS A 16 -4.61 -2.90 15.29
CA HIS A 16 -3.70 -2.45 14.23
C HIS A 16 -4.32 -1.37 13.35
N GLY A 17 -5.65 -1.34 13.22
CA GLY A 17 -6.35 -0.36 12.40
C GLY A 17 -6.09 -0.56 10.90
N LYS A 18 -5.98 0.55 10.15
CA LYS A 18 -5.68 0.51 8.71
C LYS A 18 -4.27 -0.08 8.44
N PRO A 19 -4.04 -0.77 7.30
CA PRO A 19 -2.73 -1.26 6.92
C PRO A 19 -1.69 -0.12 6.97
N ARG A 20 -0.53 -0.38 7.59
CA ARG A 20 0.54 0.61 7.64
C ARG A 20 1.18 0.74 6.27
N ARG A 21 1.31 1.98 5.78
CA ARG A 21 1.98 2.29 4.52
C ARG A 21 3.48 2.05 4.65
N ALA A 22 4.12 1.58 3.57
CA ALA A 22 5.57 1.40 3.56
C ALA A 22 6.31 2.69 3.90
N SER A 23 5.84 3.84 3.39
CA SER A 23 6.37 5.17 3.70
C SER A 23 6.42 5.49 5.21
N ASP A 24 5.40 5.07 5.96
CA ASP A 24 5.31 5.32 7.40
C ASP A 24 6.30 4.44 8.17
N LEU A 25 6.54 3.23 7.67
CA LEU A 25 7.49 2.29 8.26
C LEU A 25 8.94 2.69 7.92
N VAL A 26 9.21 3.14 6.70
CA VAL A 26 10.50 3.71 6.30
C VAL A 26 10.81 4.97 7.12
N SER A 27 9.81 5.84 7.34
CA SER A 27 9.96 7.01 8.22
C SER A 27 10.26 6.60 9.67
N GLN A 28 9.60 5.58 10.20
CA GLN A 28 9.93 5.02 11.52
C GLN A 28 11.36 4.47 11.59
N ILE A 29 11.85 3.80 10.55
CA ILE A 29 13.24 3.33 10.46
C ILE A 29 14.22 4.52 10.46
N ALA A 30 13.90 5.59 9.71
CA ALA A 30 14.72 6.79 9.68
C ALA A 30 14.80 7.46 11.07
N GLU A 31 13.70 7.52 11.81
CA GLU A 31 13.69 8.03 13.19
C GLU A 31 14.48 7.14 14.16
N LEU A 32 14.44 5.81 13.99
CA LEU A 32 15.30 4.89 14.73
C LEU A 32 16.79 5.13 14.44
N ALA A 33 17.16 5.33 13.17
CA ALA A 33 18.52 5.64 12.77
C ALA A 33 19.00 6.98 13.36
N LYS A 34 18.18 8.03 13.28
CA LYS A 34 18.49 9.34 13.92
C LYS A 34 18.65 9.22 15.42
N THR A 35 17.78 8.46 16.08
CA THR A 35 17.85 8.22 17.52
C THR A 35 19.14 7.49 17.89
N TRP A 36 19.54 6.50 17.09
CA TRP A 36 20.81 5.80 17.24
C TRP A 36 21.99 6.76 17.09
N GLU A 37 22.01 7.61 16.06
CA GLU A 37 23.11 8.54 15.80
C GLU A 37 23.23 9.64 16.86
N ALA A 38 22.11 10.15 17.35
CA ALA A 38 22.06 11.21 18.35
C ALA A 38 22.32 10.73 19.80
N ARG A 39 22.49 9.42 20.01
CA ARG A 39 22.64 8.85 21.35
C ARG A 39 23.91 9.34 22.06
N PRO A 40 23.89 9.43 23.41
CA PRO A 40 25.11 9.65 24.18
C PRO A 40 26.15 8.53 23.95
N LEU A 41 27.43 8.90 23.92
CA LEU A 41 28.52 7.94 23.74
C LEU A 41 28.53 6.92 24.89
N GLY A 42 28.49 5.63 24.58
CA GLY A 42 28.42 4.54 25.56
C GLY A 42 27.01 4.04 25.87
N GLU A 43 25.96 4.71 25.39
CA GLU A 43 24.59 4.23 25.51
C GLU A 43 24.34 3.09 24.51
N THR A 44 24.20 1.86 25.01
CA THR A 44 24.14 0.65 24.18
C THR A 44 22.73 0.08 24.05
N PHE A 45 21.85 0.33 25.02
CA PHE A 45 20.46 -0.16 25.04
C PHE A 45 19.64 0.36 23.84
N ILE A 46 19.93 1.57 23.36
CA ILE A 46 19.26 2.13 22.18
C ILE A 46 19.50 1.25 20.96
N GLY A 47 20.68 0.66 20.80
CA GLY A 47 20.97 -0.27 19.71
C GLY A 47 20.10 -1.52 19.78
N ASP A 48 19.94 -2.08 20.98
CA ASP A 48 19.13 -3.29 21.19
C ASP A 48 17.67 -3.01 20.86
N HIS A 49 17.17 -1.85 21.28
CA HIS A 49 15.84 -1.38 20.94
C HIS A 49 15.66 -1.24 19.42
N VAL A 50 16.62 -0.61 18.72
CA VAL A 50 16.58 -0.44 17.26
C VAL A 50 16.50 -1.81 16.58
N VAL A 51 17.39 -2.74 16.90
CA VAL A 51 17.43 -4.08 16.29
C VAL A 51 16.11 -4.85 16.49
N VAL A 52 15.59 -4.87 17.72
CA VAL A 52 14.31 -5.54 18.01
C VAL A 52 13.16 -4.87 17.26
N ARG A 53 13.18 -3.53 17.16
CA ARG A 53 12.14 -2.78 16.47
C ARG A 53 12.19 -2.98 14.95
N LEU A 54 13.38 -3.07 14.35
CA LEU A 54 13.55 -3.37 12.92
C LEU A 54 12.96 -4.75 12.56
N ALA A 55 13.26 -5.79 13.33
CA ALA A 55 12.66 -7.11 13.12
C ALA A 55 11.12 -7.05 13.16
N THR A 56 10.57 -6.31 14.13
CA THR A 56 9.12 -6.11 14.27
C THR A 56 8.53 -5.35 13.08
N ILE A 57 9.20 -4.30 12.61
CA ILE A 57 8.75 -3.51 11.45
C ILE A 57 8.72 -4.38 10.20
N LEU A 58 9.77 -5.16 9.94
CA LEU A 58 9.83 -6.10 8.81
C LEU A 58 8.70 -7.14 8.88
N GLU A 59 8.48 -7.74 10.04
CA GLU A 59 7.40 -8.69 10.25
C GLU A 59 6.01 -8.09 9.99
N VAL A 60 5.75 -6.88 10.52
CA VAL A 60 4.46 -6.20 10.32
C VAL A 60 4.27 -5.80 8.86
N PHE A 61 5.30 -5.28 8.22
CA PHE A 61 5.27 -4.92 6.81
C PHE A 61 4.93 -6.13 5.94
N VAL A 62 5.65 -7.25 6.08
CA VAL A 62 5.43 -8.43 5.24
C VAL A 62 4.03 -9.02 5.46
N ARG A 63 3.50 -9.01 6.69
CA ARG A 63 2.10 -9.43 6.94
C ARG A 63 1.10 -8.53 6.21
N SER A 64 1.29 -7.21 6.29
CA SER A 64 0.44 -6.22 5.61
C SER A 64 0.46 -6.42 4.09
N MET A 65 1.66 -6.58 3.53
CA MET A 65 1.87 -6.80 2.11
C MET A 65 1.20 -8.10 1.62
N VAL A 66 1.41 -9.22 2.34
CA VAL A 66 0.76 -10.49 2.01
C VAL A 66 -0.75 -10.37 2.07
N GLY A 67 -1.31 -9.70 3.09
CA GLY A 67 -2.74 -9.46 3.18
C GLY A 67 -3.28 -8.70 1.97
N GLN A 68 -2.62 -7.60 1.59
CA GLN A 68 -2.99 -6.79 0.42
C GLN A 68 -2.93 -7.57 -0.89
N MET A 69 -1.89 -8.36 -1.10
CA MET A 69 -1.76 -9.18 -2.31
C MET A 69 -2.88 -10.23 -2.40
N VAL A 70 -3.25 -10.84 -1.29
CA VAL A 70 -4.29 -11.89 -1.26
C VAL A 70 -5.69 -11.31 -1.43
N ASP A 71 -5.93 -10.10 -0.91
CA ASP A 71 -7.22 -9.41 -0.98
C ASP A 71 -7.37 -8.53 -2.23
N SER A 72 -6.36 -8.49 -3.12
CA SER A 72 -6.44 -7.74 -4.37
C SER A 72 -7.38 -8.41 -5.38
N SER A 73 -7.68 -7.71 -6.47
CA SER A 73 -8.43 -8.25 -7.61
C SER A 73 -7.65 -9.30 -8.42
N GLU A 74 -6.36 -9.48 -8.17
CA GLU A 74 -5.49 -10.40 -8.90
C GLU A 74 -5.63 -11.84 -8.36
N GLU A 75 -6.48 -12.63 -9.02
CA GLU A 75 -6.82 -14.00 -8.58
C GLU A 75 -5.60 -14.91 -8.35
N VAL A 76 -4.51 -14.69 -9.09
CA VAL A 76 -3.27 -15.47 -8.99
C VAL A 76 -2.67 -15.46 -7.57
N PHE A 77 -2.82 -14.36 -6.83
CA PHE A 77 -2.32 -14.27 -5.46
C PHE A 77 -3.15 -15.08 -4.48
N ALA A 78 -4.48 -15.04 -4.63
CA ALA A 78 -5.39 -15.88 -3.83
C ALA A 78 -5.12 -17.38 -4.07
N GLU A 79 -4.84 -17.79 -5.31
CA GLU A 79 -4.47 -19.17 -5.62
C GLU A 79 -3.15 -19.59 -4.96
N ARG A 80 -2.10 -18.77 -5.11
CA ARG A 80 -0.77 -19.04 -4.54
C ARG A 80 -0.79 -19.04 -3.01
N ALA A 81 -1.56 -18.16 -2.39
CA ALA A 81 -1.71 -18.10 -0.94
C ALA A 81 -2.24 -19.40 -0.32
N ARG A 82 -3.00 -20.22 -1.06
CA ARG A 82 -3.45 -21.54 -0.57
C ARG A 82 -2.27 -22.45 -0.17
N LEU A 83 -1.12 -22.29 -0.81
CA LEU A 83 0.09 -23.04 -0.48
C LEU A 83 0.69 -22.63 0.88
N LEU A 84 0.43 -21.40 1.32
CA LEU A 84 0.87 -20.86 2.62
C LEU A 84 -0.01 -21.34 3.77
N VAL A 85 -1.28 -21.67 3.48
CA VAL A 85 -2.26 -22.07 4.48
C VAL A 85 -2.74 -23.53 4.37
N LYS A 86 -2.10 -24.35 3.54
CA LYS A 86 -2.53 -25.73 3.24
C LYS A 86 -2.76 -26.66 4.45
N ASP A 87 -2.07 -26.38 5.56
CA ASP A 87 -2.15 -27.19 6.78
C ASP A 87 -3.13 -26.63 7.82
N PHE A 88 -3.82 -25.52 7.51
CA PHE A 88 -4.82 -24.90 8.37
C PHE A 88 -6.21 -25.48 8.15
N LYS A 89 -6.89 -25.79 9.25
CA LYS A 89 -8.31 -26.15 9.23
C LYS A 89 -9.14 -24.89 9.38
N LEU A 90 -10.01 -24.64 8.39
CA LEU A 90 -11.07 -23.66 8.49
C LEU A 90 -12.25 -24.33 9.20
N ASP A 91 -12.56 -23.91 10.42
CA ASP A 91 -13.77 -24.34 11.12
C ASP A 91 -14.96 -23.42 10.79
N PHE A 92 -16.15 -23.77 11.29
CA PHE A 92 -17.35 -22.98 11.04
C PHE A 92 -17.24 -21.54 11.56
N ILE A 93 -16.50 -21.30 12.65
CA ILE A 93 -16.32 -19.96 13.24
C ILE A 93 -15.48 -19.09 12.29
N PHE A 94 -14.47 -19.67 11.65
CA PHE A 94 -13.74 -18.99 10.58
C PHE A 94 -14.65 -18.61 9.41
N ALA A 95 -15.43 -19.55 8.90
CA ALA A 95 -16.32 -19.30 7.75
C ALA A 95 -17.38 -18.22 8.07
N ASP A 96 -18.04 -18.31 9.24
CA ASP A 96 -19.04 -17.35 9.71
C ASP A 96 -18.44 -15.94 9.92
N SER A 97 -17.19 -15.85 10.38
CA SER A 97 -16.54 -14.56 10.62
C SER A 97 -16.13 -13.86 9.32
N VAL A 98 -15.73 -14.62 8.29
CA VAL A 98 -15.46 -14.10 6.94
C VAL A 98 -16.76 -13.64 6.28
N GLU A 99 -17.83 -14.44 6.36
CA GLU A 99 -19.15 -14.07 5.83
C GLU A 99 -19.66 -12.76 6.44
N LYS A 100 -19.46 -12.57 7.74
CA LYS A 100 -19.81 -11.33 8.46
C LYS A 100 -18.79 -10.21 8.29
N GLN A 101 -17.82 -10.35 7.38
CA GLN A 101 -16.76 -9.37 7.07
C GLN A 101 -15.94 -8.92 8.28
N LYS A 102 -15.80 -9.75 9.32
CA LYS A 102 -14.98 -9.41 10.49
C LYS A 102 -13.49 -9.41 10.16
N PHE A 103 -13.07 -10.27 9.24
CA PHE A 103 -11.71 -10.33 8.67
C PHE A 103 -11.75 -10.94 7.26
N SER A 104 -10.72 -10.66 6.46
CA SER A 104 -10.59 -11.10 5.06
C SER A 104 -9.78 -12.40 4.92
N PRO A 105 -9.79 -13.05 3.74
CA PRO A 105 -8.84 -14.13 3.44
C PRO A 105 -7.37 -13.71 3.61
N GLY A 106 -7.02 -12.47 3.23
CA GLY A 106 -5.70 -11.90 3.44
C GLY A 106 -5.31 -11.83 4.91
N ASP A 107 -6.23 -11.47 5.81
CA ASP A 107 -6.01 -11.49 7.26
C ASP A 107 -5.64 -12.91 7.75
N ILE A 108 -6.32 -13.95 7.25
CA ILE A 108 -6.04 -15.36 7.61
C ILE A 108 -4.61 -15.74 7.19
N VAL A 109 -4.25 -15.44 5.95
CA VAL A 109 -2.93 -15.80 5.40
C VAL A 109 -1.82 -15.03 6.13
N ALA A 110 -2.00 -13.72 6.33
CA ALA A 110 -1.05 -12.86 7.04
C ALA A 110 -0.78 -13.33 8.49
N HIS A 111 -1.78 -13.90 9.16
CA HIS A 111 -1.63 -14.47 10.50
C HIS A 111 -1.08 -15.91 10.52
N ALA A 112 -1.28 -16.67 9.44
CA ALA A 112 -0.84 -18.05 9.32
C ALA A 112 0.66 -18.21 9.08
N ILE A 113 1.28 -17.25 8.39
CA ILE A 113 2.68 -17.31 7.95
C ILE A 113 3.67 -17.11 9.10
N SER A 114 4.82 -17.78 8.99
CA SER A 114 5.95 -17.60 9.91
C SER A 114 6.95 -16.62 9.30
N LEU A 115 7.32 -15.58 10.04
CA LEU A 115 8.24 -14.52 9.58
C LEU A 115 9.44 -14.37 10.52
N SER A 116 9.91 -15.49 11.08
CA SER A 116 10.95 -15.53 12.12
C SER A 116 12.38 -15.40 11.60
N SER A 117 12.58 -15.40 10.28
CA SER A 117 13.89 -15.26 9.63
C SER A 117 13.73 -14.68 8.23
N VAL A 118 14.83 -14.16 7.66
CA VAL A 118 14.81 -13.66 6.28
C VAL A 118 14.49 -14.78 5.28
N ASP A 119 14.96 -16.01 5.52
CA ASP A 119 14.64 -17.16 4.67
C ASP A 119 13.15 -17.50 4.71
N ALA A 120 12.52 -17.37 5.88
CA ALA A 120 11.09 -17.59 6.03
C ALA A 120 10.29 -16.51 5.28
N ILE A 121 10.72 -15.25 5.37
CA ILE A 121 10.15 -14.13 4.58
C ILE A 121 10.30 -14.43 3.09
N MET A 122 11.51 -14.71 2.61
CA MET A 122 11.77 -14.96 1.19
C MET A 122 10.98 -16.16 0.66
N LYS A 123 10.79 -17.21 1.47
CA LYS A 123 9.93 -18.34 1.11
C LYS A 123 8.47 -17.93 0.91
N VAL A 124 7.94 -17.07 1.78
CA VAL A 124 6.58 -16.52 1.63
C VAL A 124 6.50 -15.68 0.35
N LEU A 125 7.45 -14.77 0.14
CA LEU A 125 7.50 -13.94 -1.07
C LEU A 125 7.57 -14.77 -2.34
N MET A 126 8.49 -15.75 -2.40
CA MET A 126 8.64 -16.63 -3.56
C MET A 126 7.43 -17.53 -3.81
N THR A 127 6.59 -17.76 -2.79
CA THR A 127 5.34 -18.49 -2.97
C THR A 127 4.30 -17.62 -3.69
N LEU A 128 4.20 -16.34 -3.33
CA LEU A 128 3.28 -15.39 -3.96
C LEU A 128 3.81 -14.84 -5.29
N LEU A 129 5.13 -14.68 -5.40
CA LEU A 129 5.88 -14.08 -6.51
C LEU A 129 7.09 -14.97 -6.84
N PRO A 130 6.98 -15.94 -7.76
CA PRO A 130 8.06 -16.87 -8.07
C PRO A 130 9.41 -16.20 -8.38
N ASP A 131 9.37 -15.03 -9.01
CA ASP A 131 10.55 -14.26 -9.41
C ASP A 131 10.98 -13.19 -8.38
N ALA A 132 10.44 -13.20 -7.16
CA ALA A 132 10.68 -12.17 -6.14
C ALA A 132 12.17 -11.84 -5.94
N LYS A 133 13.06 -12.83 -5.98
CA LYS A 133 14.50 -12.60 -5.81
C LYS A 133 15.08 -11.76 -6.95
N GLU A 134 14.65 -12.02 -8.18
CA GLU A 134 15.10 -11.27 -9.34
C GLU A 134 14.46 -9.88 -9.36
N GLU A 135 13.17 -9.80 -9.04
CA GLU A 135 12.47 -8.52 -8.95
C GLU A 135 13.06 -7.59 -7.90
N LEU A 136 13.53 -8.11 -6.76
CA LEU A 136 14.25 -7.31 -5.76
C LEU A 136 15.56 -6.73 -6.32
N ARG A 137 16.29 -7.50 -7.14
CA ARG A 137 17.55 -7.04 -7.77
C ARG A 137 17.34 -5.96 -8.81
N THR A 138 16.25 -6.07 -9.57
CA THR A 138 15.91 -5.13 -10.64
C THR A 138 14.86 -4.11 -10.21
N SER A 139 14.59 -4.00 -8.91
CA SER A 139 13.65 -3.00 -8.39
C SER A 139 14.31 -1.63 -8.48
N HIS A 140 13.59 -0.64 -9.01
CA HIS A 140 14.07 0.73 -9.15
C HIS A 140 12.99 1.68 -8.64
N ARG A 141 13.39 2.74 -7.92
CA ARG A 141 12.48 3.87 -7.63
C ARG A 141 12.14 4.49 -8.97
N ARG A 142 10.95 4.24 -9.50
CA ARG A 142 10.51 4.86 -10.76
C ARG A 142 10.00 6.28 -10.46
N TRP A 143 10.90 7.10 -9.90
CA TRP A 143 10.60 8.42 -9.32
C TRP A 143 11.32 9.59 -9.99
N THR A 144 11.90 9.39 -11.16
CA THR A 144 12.48 10.47 -11.98
C THR A 144 12.14 10.24 -13.44
N GLU A 145 10.93 10.67 -13.83
CA GLU A 145 10.70 11.14 -15.19
C GLU A 145 11.52 12.44 -15.33
N ASP A 146 12.80 12.28 -15.67
CA ASP A 146 13.73 13.27 -16.28
C ASP A 146 15.19 12.88 -16.00
N GLN A 147 15.63 11.66 -16.32
CA GLN A 147 17.06 11.40 -16.45
C GLN A 147 17.39 10.64 -17.74
N ASP A 148 18.18 11.30 -18.59
CA ASP A 148 19.06 10.69 -19.59
C ASP A 148 20.06 9.76 -18.88
N GLY A 149 19.61 8.57 -18.46
CA GLY A 149 20.39 7.72 -17.55
C GLY A 149 19.82 6.34 -17.33
N PHE A 150 19.20 5.74 -18.35
CA PHE A 150 18.77 4.34 -18.28
C PHE A 150 19.99 3.39 -18.38
N PRO A 151 20.09 2.34 -17.53
CA PRO A 151 19.14 1.95 -16.49
C PRO A 151 19.32 2.72 -15.17
N LEU A 152 18.19 2.99 -14.48
CA LEU A 152 18.18 3.61 -13.15
C LEU A 152 18.96 2.76 -12.13
N GLU A 153 19.51 3.37 -11.08
CA GLU A 153 20.08 2.61 -9.97
C GLU A 153 18.99 1.77 -9.28
N PRO A 154 19.28 0.50 -8.93
CA PRO A 154 18.33 -0.31 -8.15
C PRO A 154 18.15 0.23 -6.74
N ILE A 155 16.96 0.01 -6.18
CA ILE A 155 16.62 0.37 -4.79
C ILE A 155 17.58 -0.34 -3.84
N ILE A 156 17.78 -1.64 -4.09
CA ILE A 156 18.76 -2.45 -3.38
C ILE A 156 20.02 -2.56 -4.25
N LYS A 157 21.09 -1.89 -3.83
CA LYS A 157 22.37 -1.89 -4.58
C LYS A 157 23.05 -3.26 -4.61
N ASP A 158 23.01 -3.96 -3.49
CA ASP A 158 23.57 -5.31 -3.34
C ASP A 158 22.60 -6.18 -2.54
N VAL A 159 21.82 -6.99 -3.26
CA VAL A 159 20.82 -7.87 -2.66
C VAL A 159 21.43 -8.89 -1.71
N ASP A 160 22.64 -9.39 -1.98
CA ASP A 160 23.25 -10.40 -1.12
C ASP A 160 23.71 -9.76 0.20
N THR A 161 24.25 -8.55 0.15
CA THR A 161 24.56 -7.76 1.36
C THR A 161 23.32 -7.39 2.15
N THR A 162 22.26 -6.91 1.48
CA THR A 162 20.99 -6.57 2.13
C THR A 162 20.38 -7.80 2.82
N MET A 163 20.33 -8.96 2.15
CA MET A 163 19.83 -10.20 2.76
C MET A 163 20.66 -10.66 3.96
N ARG A 164 21.99 -10.52 3.89
CA ARG A 164 22.89 -10.82 5.01
C ARG A 164 22.62 -9.91 6.21
N LEU A 165 22.44 -8.61 5.99
CA LEU A 165 22.13 -7.63 7.04
C LEU A 165 20.76 -7.91 7.67
N LEU A 166 19.74 -8.17 6.85
CA LEU A 166 18.41 -8.57 7.32
C LEU A 166 18.46 -9.86 8.15
N SER A 167 19.22 -10.86 7.72
CA SER A 167 19.45 -12.09 8.51
C SER A 167 20.12 -11.79 9.85
N GLY A 168 21.07 -10.84 9.87
CA GLY A 168 21.69 -10.32 11.09
C GLY A 168 20.68 -9.69 12.06
N ILE A 169 19.67 -8.97 11.57
CA ILE A 169 18.59 -8.39 12.39
C ILE A 169 17.80 -9.50 13.12
N PHE A 170 17.34 -10.52 12.39
CA PHE A 170 16.55 -11.61 12.99
C PHE A 170 17.36 -12.44 13.98
N THR A 171 18.61 -12.74 13.63
CA THR A 171 19.54 -13.46 14.52
C THR A 171 19.79 -12.67 15.80
N SER A 172 20.07 -11.37 15.67
CA SER A 172 20.31 -10.48 16.81
C SER A 172 19.07 -10.34 17.69
N ARG A 173 17.88 -10.15 17.09
CA ARG A 173 16.60 -10.13 17.83
C ARG A 173 16.33 -11.43 18.55
N HIS A 174 16.70 -12.58 17.98
CA HIS A 174 16.56 -13.87 18.65
C HIS A 174 17.44 -13.93 19.91
N ILE A 175 18.73 -13.63 19.78
CA ILE A 175 19.69 -13.66 20.89
C ILE A 175 19.31 -12.65 21.99
N LEU A 176 18.98 -11.40 21.62
CA LEU A 176 18.61 -10.35 22.56
C LEU A 176 17.36 -10.70 23.38
N VAL A 177 16.33 -11.27 22.74
CA VAL A 177 15.01 -11.47 23.37
C VAL A 177 14.86 -12.86 23.99
N HIS A 178 15.50 -13.89 23.42
CA HIS A 178 15.28 -15.29 23.83
C HIS A 178 16.49 -15.94 24.51
N GLU A 179 17.72 -15.47 24.28
CA GLU A 179 18.92 -16.06 24.89
C GLU A 179 19.47 -15.21 26.06
N LEU A 180 19.16 -13.91 26.11
CA LEU A 180 19.65 -12.97 27.13
C LEU A 180 21.18 -13.03 27.28
N SER A 181 21.89 -13.08 26.15
CA SER A 181 23.36 -13.14 26.11
C SER A 181 24.01 -11.98 26.88
N GLY A 182 25.11 -12.28 27.58
CA GLY A 182 25.93 -11.28 28.29
C GLY A 182 26.73 -10.36 27.37
N GLN A 183 26.75 -10.64 26.06
CA GLN A 183 27.35 -9.79 25.03
C GLN A 183 26.37 -9.54 23.89
N ARG A 184 26.40 -8.32 23.33
CA ARG A 184 25.55 -7.96 22.19
C ARG A 184 25.96 -8.77 20.95
N PRO A 185 24.99 -9.31 20.18
CA PRO A 185 25.26 -10.17 19.04
C PRO A 185 25.66 -9.42 17.76
N TYR A 186 25.81 -8.09 17.85
CA TYR A 186 26.15 -7.20 16.76
C TYR A 186 27.02 -6.06 17.28
N LYS A 187 27.70 -5.37 16.38
CA LYS A 187 28.52 -4.20 16.71
C LYS A 187 27.76 -2.91 16.44
N ASP A 188 28.19 -1.82 17.09
CA ASP A 188 27.59 -0.50 16.87
C ASP A 188 27.65 -0.05 15.40
N GLU A 189 28.70 -0.42 14.68
CA GLU A 189 28.87 -0.16 13.25
C GLU A 189 27.82 -0.86 12.37
N ASP A 190 27.20 -1.93 12.85
CA ASP A 190 26.21 -2.70 12.09
C ASP A 190 24.82 -2.04 12.08
N VAL A 191 24.48 -1.24 13.10
CA VAL A 191 23.12 -0.73 13.31
C VAL A 191 22.65 0.16 12.17
N ALA A 192 23.53 1.04 11.65
CA ALA A 192 23.21 1.87 10.50
C ALA A 192 22.95 1.01 9.24
N GLY A 193 23.74 -0.05 9.04
CA GLY A 193 23.55 -1.02 7.97
C GLY A 193 22.24 -1.78 8.10
N PHE A 194 21.84 -2.15 9.32
CA PHE A 194 20.54 -2.78 9.57
C PHE A 194 19.36 -1.86 9.22
N CYS A 195 19.42 -0.59 9.62
CA CYS A 195 18.39 0.39 9.26
C CYS A 195 18.30 0.57 7.74
N GLY A 196 19.44 0.75 7.06
CA GLY A 196 19.49 0.91 5.60
C GLY A 196 18.90 -0.31 4.88
N ALA A 197 19.37 -1.51 5.21
CA ALA A 197 18.90 -2.75 4.61
C ALA A 197 17.39 -2.98 4.82
N ALA A 198 16.87 -2.68 6.02
CA ALA A 198 15.44 -2.81 6.29
C ALA A 198 14.60 -1.81 5.48
N ALA A 199 15.07 -0.56 5.35
CA ALA A 199 14.39 0.46 4.57
C ALA A 199 14.39 0.11 3.07
N GLU A 200 15.54 -0.22 2.50
CA GLU A 200 15.67 -0.63 1.09
C GLU A 200 14.80 -1.84 0.76
N PHE A 201 14.77 -2.84 1.65
CA PHE A 201 13.95 -4.03 1.46
C PHE A 201 12.46 -3.73 1.47
N ILE A 202 11.99 -2.94 2.44
CA ILE A 202 10.58 -2.53 2.53
C ILE A 202 10.18 -1.77 1.28
N GLU A 203 11.00 -0.80 0.88
CA GLU A 203 10.72 0.02 -0.30
C GLU A 203 10.71 -0.81 -1.58
N ALA A 204 11.68 -1.71 -1.78
CA ALA A 204 11.72 -2.58 -2.94
C ALA A 204 10.50 -3.52 -3.00
N CYS A 205 10.11 -4.11 -1.86
CA CYS A 205 8.94 -4.97 -1.78
C CYS A 205 7.63 -4.22 -2.03
N ASP A 206 7.51 -3.00 -1.51
CA ASP A 206 6.35 -2.13 -1.75
C ASP A 206 6.18 -1.83 -3.24
N TRP A 207 7.28 -1.44 -3.91
CA TRP A 207 7.30 -1.21 -5.34
C TRP A 207 6.91 -2.45 -6.16
N ILE A 208 7.45 -3.62 -5.81
CA ILE A 208 7.10 -4.88 -6.47
C ILE A 208 5.61 -5.17 -6.27
N THR A 209 5.09 -4.97 -5.06
CA THR A 209 3.69 -5.24 -4.73
C THR A 209 2.75 -4.34 -5.52
N VAL A 210 3.00 -3.03 -5.54
CA VAL A 210 2.23 -2.06 -6.34
C VAL A 210 2.25 -2.43 -7.82
N LYS A 211 3.44 -2.71 -8.38
CA LYS A 211 3.60 -3.14 -9.78
C LYS A 211 2.72 -4.33 -10.15
N HIS A 212 2.54 -5.28 -9.24
CA HIS A 212 1.76 -6.49 -9.50
C HIS A 212 0.27 -6.34 -9.19
N ILE A 213 -0.12 -5.50 -8.23
CA ILE A 213 -1.53 -5.28 -7.88
C ILE A 213 -2.19 -4.27 -8.82
N GLU A 214 -1.48 -3.19 -9.17
CA GLU A 214 -2.01 -2.07 -9.96
C GLU A 214 -1.58 -2.13 -11.44
N GLY A 215 -0.77 -3.13 -11.80
CA GLY A 215 -0.18 -3.29 -13.14
C GLY A 215 1.05 -2.40 -13.37
N THR A 216 1.78 -2.63 -14.47
CA THR A 216 2.91 -1.78 -14.88
C THR A 216 2.43 -0.47 -15.46
N LEU A 217 1.95 0.44 -14.62
CA LEU A 217 1.96 1.85 -14.92
C LEU A 217 3.08 2.48 -14.07
N PRO A 218 3.85 3.45 -14.61
CA PRO A 218 4.61 4.32 -13.71
C PRO A 218 3.58 5.00 -12.80
N PHE A 219 3.96 5.54 -11.64
CA PHE A 219 3.77 6.97 -11.43
C PHE A 219 4.29 7.39 -10.06
N THR A 220 4.91 8.55 -10.06
CA THR A 220 5.15 9.32 -8.84
C THR A 220 3.80 9.81 -8.32
N GLN A 221 3.65 10.01 -7.02
CA GLN A 221 2.44 10.63 -6.45
C GLN A 221 2.07 11.97 -7.10
N MET A 222 3.07 12.72 -7.59
CA MET A 222 2.87 13.96 -8.35
C MET A 222 2.24 13.68 -9.72
N GLN A 223 2.72 12.66 -10.42
CA GLN A 223 2.18 12.31 -11.73
C GLN A 223 0.82 11.60 -11.63
N MET A 224 0.59 10.77 -10.60
CA MET A 224 -0.76 10.28 -10.28
C MET A 224 -1.72 11.44 -10.01
N THR A 225 -1.25 12.49 -9.32
CA THR A 225 -2.05 13.71 -9.12
C THR A 225 -2.28 14.45 -10.44
N ILE A 226 -1.26 14.58 -11.29
CA ILE A 226 -1.37 15.23 -12.61
C ILE A 226 -2.36 14.46 -13.50
N ASP A 227 -2.26 13.14 -13.56
CA ASP A 227 -3.13 12.29 -14.37
C ASP A 227 -4.55 12.29 -13.83
N ALA A 228 -4.73 12.19 -12.51
CA ALA A 228 -6.06 12.32 -11.90
C ALA A 228 -6.68 13.68 -12.23
N VAL A 229 -5.90 14.75 -12.23
CA VAL A 229 -6.35 16.09 -12.63
C VAL A 229 -6.64 16.17 -14.14
N GLN A 230 -5.83 15.56 -14.99
CA GLN A 230 -6.05 15.53 -16.45
C GLN A 230 -7.28 14.70 -16.82
N ASN A 231 -7.48 13.56 -16.18
CA ASN A 231 -8.65 12.69 -16.38
C ASN A 231 -9.91 13.39 -15.88
N LEU A 232 -9.86 14.03 -14.70
CA LEU A 232 -10.94 14.89 -14.24
C LEU A 232 -11.25 16.00 -15.26
N GLN A 233 -10.22 16.67 -15.79
CA GLN A 233 -10.42 17.74 -16.76
C GLN A 233 -11.11 17.21 -18.03
N ALA A 234 -10.70 16.04 -18.54
CA ALA A 234 -11.34 15.41 -19.70
C ALA A 234 -12.81 15.06 -19.41
N ALA A 235 -13.11 14.50 -18.23
CA ALA A 235 -14.48 14.19 -17.83
C ALA A 235 -15.34 15.46 -17.63
N GLU A 236 -14.76 16.54 -17.07
CA GLU A 236 -15.45 17.84 -16.95
C GLU A 236 -15.70 18.48 -18.32
N GLU A 237 -14.78 18.35 -19.27
CA GLU A 237 -14.96 18.79 -20.66
C GLU A 237 -16.09 18.03 -21.37
N GLU A 238 -16.20 16.72 -21.14
CA GLU A 238 -17.32 15.90 -21.64
C GLU A 238 -18.66 16.35 -21.05
N VAL A 239 -18.76 16.54 -19.73
CA VAL A 239 -19.96 17.08 -19.07
C VAL A 239 -20.32 18.45 -19.65
N ALA A 240 -19.34 19.34 -19.85
CA ALA A 240 -19.58 20.66 -20.42
C ALA A 240 -20.08 20.58 -21.87
N HIS A 241 -19.54 19.66 -22.67
CA HIS A 241 -20.01 19.40 -24.03
C HIS A 241 -21.47 18.92 -24.04
N LEU A 242 -21.83 17.95 -23.19
CA LEU A 242 -23.20 17.44 -23.08
C LEU A 242 -24.20 18.51 -22.63
N VAL A 243 -23.82 19.35 -21.66
CA VAL A 243 -24.63 20.50 -21.25
C VAL A 243 -24.82 21.48 -22.42
N ALA A 244 -23.78 21.72 -23.23
CA ALA A 244 -23.89 22.56 -24.41
C ALA A 244 -24.86 21.97 -25.45
N THR A 245 -24.80 20.66 -25.69
CA THR A 245 -25.78 19.95 -26.54
C THR A 245 -27.20 20.12 -26.03
N ILE A 246 -27.44 19.96 -24.72
CA ILE A 246 -28.79 20.11 -24.15
C ILE A 246 -29.33 21.54 -24.32
N ARG A 247 -28.48 22.57 -24.30
CA ARG A 247 -28.90 23.96 -24.53
C ARG A 247 -29.48 24.19 -25.93
N GLU A 248 -29.08 23.39 -26.90
CA GLU A 248 -29.56 23.48 -28.27
C GLU A 248 -30.91 22.78 -28.48
N ILE A 249 -31.33 21.93 -27.54
CA ILE A 249 -32.60 21.19 -27.62
C ILE A 249 -33.79 22.17 -27.49
N PRO A 250 -34.70 22.22 -28.48
CA PRO A 250 -35.87 23.10 -28.42
C PRO A 250 -36.78 22.81 -27.22
N GLY A 251 -37.21 23.86 -26.52
CA GLY A 251 -38.16 23.75 -25.40
C GLY A 251 -37.53 23.44 -24.03
N ILE A 252 -36.20 23.34 -23.94
CA ILE A 252 -35.51 23.25 -22.65
C ILE A 252 -35.62 24.55 -21.87
N ASN A 253 -35.88 24.43 -20.57
CA ASN A 253 -35.80 25.56 -19.65
C ASN A 253 -34.35 25.79 -19.25
N LEU A 254 -33.67 26.69 -19.97
CA LEU A 254 -32.25 26.98 -19.78
C LEU A 254 -31.91 27.39 -18.34
N ARG A 255 -32.78 28.16 -17.68
CA ARG A 255 -32.56 28.59 -16.29
C ARG A 255 -32.48 27.40 -15.33
N LEU A 256 -33.38 26.42 -15.47
CA LEU A 256 -33.38 25.24 -14.60
C LEU A 256 -32.19 24.31 -14.88
N LEU A 257 -31.76 24.22 -16.14
CA LEU A 257 -30.55 23.50 -16.51
C LEU A 257 -29.31 24.11 -15.84
N GLU A 258 -29.17 25.43 -15.92
CA GLU A 258 -28.06 26.17 -15.31
C GLU A 258 -28.06 26.05 -13.78
N GLU A 259 -29.23 26.20 -13.14
CA GLU A 259 -29.38 26.03 -11.70
C GLU A 259 -29.02 24.60 -11.26
N SER A 260 -29.46 23.58 -12.01
CA SER A 260 -29.12 22.17 -11.72
C SER A 260 -27.62 21.92 -11.87
N GLN A 261 -26.99 22.44 -12.93
CA GLN A 261 -25.58 22.22 -13.18
C GLN A 261 -24.70 22.91 -12.13
N ALA A 262 -25.02 24.15 -11.77
CA ALA A 262 -24.31 24.88 -10.71
C ALA A 262 -24.42 24.18 -9.35
N ALA A 263 -25.60 23.64 -9.02
CA ALA A 263 -25.80 22.88 -7.78
C ALA A 263 -24.98 21.58 -7.76
N TRP A 264 -24.93 20.87 -8.90
CA TRP A 264 -24.12 19.66 -9.02
C TRP A 264 -22.62 19.95 -8.92
N GLU A 265 -22.12 21.01 -9.53
CA GLU A 265 -20.70 21.39 -9.42
C GLU A 265 -20.29 21.66 -7.97
N GLU A 266 -21.11 22.40 -7.23
CA GLU A 266 -20.85 22.70 -5.82
C GLU A 266 -20.91 21.42 -4.96
N PHE A 267 -21.90 20.56 -5.22
CA PHE A 267 -21.98 19.24 -4.59
C PHE A 267 -20.70 18.42 -4.84
N SER A 268 -20.27 18.29 -6.10
CA SER A 268 -19.11 17.48 -6.48
C SER A 268 -17.84 17.93 -5.75
N LYS A 269 -17.63 19.24 -5.59
CA LYS A 269 -16.47 19.81 -4.90
C LYS A 269 -16.51 19.51 -3.41
N ARG A 270 -17.67 19.68 -2.77
CA ARG A 270 -17.83 19.43 -1.34
C ARG A 270 -17.77 17.95 -0.98
N ASP A 271 -18.35 17.10 -1.82
CA ASP A 271 -18.36 15.66 -1.61
C ASP A 271 -16.95 15.08 -1.79
N ALA A 272 -16.21 15.51 -2.81
CA ALA A 272 -14.82 15.14 -2.97
C ALA A 272 -13.90 15.65 -1.85
N LEU A 273 -14.17 16.85 -1.32
CA LEU A 273 -13.46 17.36 -0.14
C LEU A 273 -13.75 16.50 1.10
N PHE A 274 -15.02 16.10 1.30
CA PHE A 274 -15.40 15.20 2.38
C PHE A 274 -14.75 13.82 2.22
N PHE A 275 -14.78 13.25 1.01
CA PHE A 275 -14.11 11.99 0.68
C PHE A 275 -12.61 12.05 0.96
N ALA A 276 -11.93 13.10 0.50
CA ALA A 276 -10.49 13.26 0.66
C ALA A 276 -10.05 13.73 2.07
N SER A 277 -10.99 13.99 3.00
CA SER A 277 -10.70 14.55 4.32
C SER A 277 -9.73 13.73 5.16
N PHE A 278 -9.68 12.41 4.97
CA PHE A 278 -8.72 11.54 5.67
C PHE A 278 -7.27 11.74 5.21
N ALA A 279 -7.05 12.44 4.09
CA ALA A 279 -5.75 12.76 3.52
C ALA A 279 -5.41 14.26 3.59
N GLU A 280 -6.20 15.07 4.31
CA GLU A 280 -6.07 16.52 4.39
C GLU A 280 -4.64 16.98 4.78
N GLY A 281 -4.09 17.92 3.99
CA GLY A 281 -2.72 18.42 4.17
C GLY A 281 -1.61 17.48 3.67
N GLY A 282 -1.95 16.29 3.20
CA GLY A 282 -1.03 15.32 2.61
C GLY A 282 -0.94 15.39 1.09
N THR A 283 0.10 14.77 0.52
CA THR A 283 0.36 14.76 -0.92
C THR A 283 -0.64 13.91 -1.74
N LEU A 284 -1.49 13.10 -1.09
CA LEU A 284 -2.59 12.34 -1.74
C LEU A 284 -3.89 13.15 -1.83
N HIS A 285 -4.04 14.20 -1.03
CA HIS A 285 -5.27 15.00 -1.00
C HIS A 285 -5.71 15.50 -2.38
N PRO A 286 -4.85 16.14 -3.20
CA PRO A 286 -5.27 16.62 -4.52
C PRO A 286 -5.64 15.51 -5.50
N MET A 287 -4.96 14.35 -5.43
CA MET A 287 -5.24 13.19 -6.26
C MET A 287 -6.61 12.58 -5.94
N LEU A 288 -6.87 12.30 -4.66
CA LEU A 288 -8.13 11.70 -4.20
C LEU A 288 -9.33 12.63 -4.45
N MET A 289 -9.12 13.94 -4.34
CA MET A 289 -10.12 14.92 -4.76
C MET A 289 -10.40 14.83 -6.27
N ALA A 290 -9.37 14.69 -7.09
CA ALA A 290 -9.52 14.62 -8.53
C ALA A 290 -10.20 13.33 -8.99
N GLU A 291 -9.78 12.17 -8.47
CA GLU A 291 -10.40 10.86 -8.75
C GLU A 291 -11.87 10.81 -8.34
N TRP A 292 -12.22 11.31 -7.14
CA TRP A 292 -13.62 11.29 -6.70
C TRP A 292 -14.49 12.22 -7.54
N ARG A 293 -13.99 13.41 -7.91
CA ARG A 293 -14.71 14.30 -8.81
C ARG A 293 -14.83 13.73 -10.22
N GLN A 294 -13.84 12.96 -10.69
CA GLN A 294 -13.90 12.28 -11.98
C GLN A 294 -15.05 11.28 -12.00
N ALA A 295 -15.15 10.41 -11.00
CA ALA A 295 -16.25 9.44 -10.91
C ALA A 295 -17.62 10.14 -10.90
N LEU A 296 -17.77 11.22 -10.13
CA LEU A 296 -19.01 12.02 -10.13
C LEU A 296 -19.28 12.66 -11.50
N ALA A 297 -18.24 13.10 -12.22
CA ALA A 297 -18.37 13.68 -13.55
C ALA A 297 -18.80 12.64 -14.59
N GLU A 298 -18.27 11.41 -14.52
CA GLU A 298 -18.69 10.28 -15.35
C GLU A 298 -20.16 9.91 -15.09
N GLU A 299 -20.58 9.78 -13.83
CA GLU A 299 -21.99 9.56 -13.46
C GLU A 299 -22.91 10.69 -13.98
N ARG A 300 -22.42 11.93 -13.93
CA ARG A 300 -23.17 13.09 -14.45
C ARG A 300 -23.26 13.05 -15.97
N ALA A 301 -22.18 12.68 -16.66
CA ALA A 301 -22.16 12.54 -18.11
C ALA A 301 -23.18 11.48 -18.55
N GLU A 302 -23.21 10.32 -17.90
CA GLU A 302 -24.22 9.28 -18.14
C GLU A 302 -25.65 9.82 -17.98
N SER A 303 -25.94 10.50 -16.87
CA SER A 303 -27.27 11.09 -16.64
C SER A 303 -27.68 12.13 -17.70
N LEU A 304 -26.73 12.94 -18.18
CA LEU A 304 -26.98 13.93 -19.23
C LEU A 304 -27.15 13.28 -20.60
N GLN A 305 -26.38 12.22 -20.89
CA GLN A 305 -26.51 11.40 -22.09
C GLN A 305 -27.90 10.76 -22.16
N GLU A 306 -28.35 10.11 -21.09
CA GLU A 306 -29.70 9.54 -20.98
C GLU A 306 -30.79 10.59 -21.21
N PHE A 307 -30.59 11.81 -20.69
CA PHE A 307 -31.51 12.90 -20.93
C PHE A 307 -31.59 13.28 -22.42
N ILE A 308 -30.46 13.39 -23.11
CA ILE A 308 -30.42 13.69 -24.55
C ILE A 308 -31.13 12.59 -25.34
N GLU A 309 -30.81 11.31 -25.07
CA GLU A 309 -31.42 10.17 -25.75
C GLU A 309 -32.93 10.12 -25.56
N SER A 310 -33.42 10.45 -24.36
CA SER A 310 -34.87 10.53 -24.08
C SER A 310 -35.60 11.61 -24.91
N ARG A 311 -34.87 12.56 -25.48
CA ARG A 311 -35.39 13.64 -26.33
C ARG A 311 -35.26 13.35 -27.83
N GLU A 312 -34.29 12.53 -28.22
CA GLU A 312 -34.12 12.07 -29.60
C GLU A 312 -35.06 10.91 -29.97
N GLY A 313 -35.50 10.13 -28.98
CA GLY A 313 -36.46 9.03 -29.13
C GLY A 313 -37.94 9.44 -29.32
N HIS A 314 -38.23 10.72 -29.56
CA HIS A 314 -39.59 11.28 -29.71
C HIS A 314 -39.77 12.09 -31.00
#